data_AF-A0A846CQW9-F1
#
_entry.id   AF-A0A846CQW9-F1
#
_cell.length_a   1.000
_cell.length_b   1.000
_cell.length_c   1.000
_cell.angle_alpha   90.00
_cell.angle_beta   90.00
_cell.angle_gamma   90.00
#
_symmetry.space_group_name_H-M   'P 1'
#
loop_
_entity.id
_entity.type
_entity.pdbx_description
1 polymer ?
#
loop_
_entity_poly.entity_id
_entity_poly.type
_entity_poly.pdbx_seq_one_letter_code
_entity_poly.pdbx_strand_id
1 'polypeptide(L)'
;LDYYLRYASYALVAGDTNVLDERVLQGLRETYNSLGVPIAPTVRGIEIMKDMVKAMATEAGIGNIGFVDQPFDHMNREFSETDL
;
A
#
# COMPACT_ATOMS: atom_id res chain seq x y z
N LEU A 1 -10.60 1.59 -2.85
CA LEU A 1 -9.22 1.07 -2.63
C LEU A 1 -8.33 1.23 -3.87
N ASP A 2 -8.91 1.45 -5.05
CA ASP A 2 -8.21 1.59 -6.34
C ASP A 2 -7.07 2.61 -6.36
N TYR A 3 -7.18 3.69 -5.57
CA TYR A 3 -6.12 4.69 -5.45
C TYR A 3 -4.81 4.07 -4.91
N TYR A 4 -4.88 3.22 -3.88
CA TYR A 4 -3.71 2.54 -3.32
C TYR A 4 -3.11 1.54 -4.31
N LEU A 5 -3.94 0.73 -4.97
CA LEU A 5 -3.45 -0.23 -5.98
C LEU A 5 -2.77 0.48 -7.15
N ARG A 6 -3.35 1.60 -7.62
CA ARG A 6 -2.78 2.39 -8.71
C ARG A 6 -1.42 2.95 -8.36
N TYR A 7 -1.27 3.56 -7.18
CA TYR A 7 0.00 4.14 -6.76
C TYR A 7 1.04 3.07 -6.37
N ALA A 8 0.61 1.94 -5.79
CA ALA A 8 1.47 0.78 -5.63
C ALA A 8 2.01 0.28 -6.97
N SER A 9 1.17 0.23 -8.02
CA SER A 9 1.60 -0.12 -9.37
C SER A 9 2.65 0.85 -9.92
N TYR A 10 2.50 2.16 -9.66
CA TYR A 10 3.51 3.15 -10.04
C TYR A 10 4.84 2.93 -9.30
N ALA A 11 4.79 2.66 -8.00
CA ALA A 11 5.97 2.35 -7.20
C ALA A 11 6.68 1.08 -7.67
N LEU A 12 5.93 0.03 -8.02
CA LEU A 12 6.48 -1.21 -8.59
C LEU A 12 7.22 -0.96 -9.91
N VAL A 13 6.65 -0.13 -10.79
CA VAL A 13 7.27 0.22 -12.08
C VAL A 13 8.49 1.13 -11.90
N ALA A 14 8.44 2.06 -10.95
CA ALA A 14 9.54 2.96 -10.63
C ALA A 14 10.71 2.25 -9.93
N GLY A 15 10.42 1.18 -9.17
CA GLY A 15 11.41 0.51 -8.31
C GLY A 15 11.72 1.29 -7.04
N ASP A 16 10.88 2.27 -6.67
CA ASP A 16 11.01 3.09 -5.47
C ASP A 16 9.62 3.46 -4.89
N THR A 17 9.61 3.90 -3.63
CA THR A 17 8.38 4.26 -2.92
C THR A 17 8.12 5.76 -2.82
N ASN A 18 8.98 6.62 -3.40
CA ASN A 18 8.88 8.07 -3.22
C ASN A 18 7.55 8.65 -3.72
N VAL A 19 7.00 8.06 -4.80
CA VAL A 19 5.70 8.45 -5.32
C VAL A 19 4.56 8.21 -4.32
N LEU A 20 4.71 7.24 -3.41
CA LEU A 20 3.74 6.95 -2.35
C LEU A 20 3.80 8.06 -1.29
N ASP A 21 4.99 8.43 -0.86
CA ASP A 21 5.19 9.51 0.11
C ASP A 21 4.59 10.83 -0.38
N GLU A 22 4.98 11.26 -1.58
CA GLU A 22 4.61 12.58 -2.11
C GLU A 22 3.15 12.70 -2.53
N ARG A 23 2.50 11.60 -2.97
CA ARG A 23 1.18 11.66 -3.62
C ARG A 23 0.07 10.91 -2.88
N VAL A 24 0.43 10.11 -1.89
CA VAL A 24 -0.54 9.28 -1.16
C VAL A 24 -0.44 9.51 0.33
N LEU A 25 0.74 9.36 0.93
CA LEU A 25 0.89 9.21 2.39
C LEU A 25 0.98 10.56 3.12
N GLN A 26 1.57 11.58 2.50
CA GLN A 26 1.68 12.90 3.10
C GLN A 26 0.30 13.49 3.45
N GLY A 27 0.03 13.64 4.74
CA GLY A 27 -1.23 14.22 5.25
C GLY A 27 -2.44 13.28 5.24
N LEU A 28 -2.27 12.02 4.83
CA LEU A 28 -3.38 11.08 4.66
C LEU A 28 -4.03 10.71 5.99
N ARG A 29 -3.20 10.44 7.00
CA ARG A 29 -3.66 10.04 8.34
C ARG A 29 -4.50 11.16 8.97
N GLU A 30 -4.00 12.39 8.89
CA GLU A 30 -4.67 13.59 9.38
C GLU A 30 -6.01 13.80 8.67
N THR A 31 -6.05 13.57 7.36
CA THR A 31 -7.27 13.65 6.55
C THR A 31 -8.30 12.61 7.00
N TYR A 32 -7.89 11.35 7.17
CA TYR A 32 -8.78 10.28 7.62
C TYR A 32 -9.33 10.56 9.02
N ASN A 33 -8.46 10.98 9.95
CA ASN A 33 -8.85 11.35 11.31
C ASN A 33 -9.82 12.54 11.32
N SER A 34 -9.57 13.57 10.50
CA SER A 34 -10.46 14.74 10.37
C SER A 34 -11.86 14.37 9.86
N LEU A 35 -11.94 13.38 8.96
CA LEU A 35 -13.19 12.87 8.42
C LEU A 35 -13.85 11.78 9.30
N GLY A 36 -13.23 11.41 10.43
CA GLY A 36 -13.71 10.32 11.29
C GLY A 36 -13.66 8.94 10.63
N VAL A 37 -12.79 8.75 9.65
CA VAL A 37 -12.64 7.48 8.92
C VAL A 37 -11.63 6.60 9.66
N PRO A 38 -12.00 5.38 10.08
CA PRO A 38 -11.07 4.48 10.77
C PRO A 38 -9.94 4.02 9.84
N ILE A 39 -8.70 4.03 10.36
CA ILE A 39 -7.48 3.67 9.62
C ILE A 39 -7.34 2.16 9.45
N ALA A 40 -7.59 1.39 10.51
CA ALA A 40 -7.35 -0.06 10.55
C ALA A 40 -8.02 -0.86 9.39
N PRO A 41 -9.29 -0.59 9.01
CA PRO A 41 -9.90 -1.27 7.87
C PRO A 41 -9.19 -1.02 6.54
N THR A 42 -8.61 0.17 6.38
CA THR A 42 -7.88 0.55 5.17
C THR A 42 -6.52 -0.14 5.10
N VAL A 43 -5.77 -0.18 6.22
CA VAL A 43 -4.54 -0.97 6.34
C VAL A 43 -4.80 -2.45 6.03
N ARG A 44 -5.89 -3.02 6.56
CA ARG A 44 -6.28 -4.39 6.24
C ARG A 44 -6.62 -4.58 4.76
N GLY A 45 -7.29 -3.60 4.16
CA GLY A 45 -7.58 -3.60 2.71
C GLY A 45 -6.31 -3.59 1.86
N ILE A 46 -5.30 -2.81 2.24
CA ILE A 46 -3.98 -2.77 1.57
C ILE A 46 -3.28 -4.12 1.69
N GLU A 47 -3.33 -4.77 2.85
CA GLU A 47 -2.75 -6.11 3.05
C GLU A 47 -3.43 -7.17 2.17
N ILE A 48 -4.76 -7.17 2.09
CA ILE A 48 -5.50 -8.08 1.21
C ILE A 48 -5.12 -7.85 -0.26
N MET A 49 -4.96 -6.59 -0.68
CA MET A 49 -4.52 -6.29 -2.05
C MET A 49 -3.11 -6.82 -2.33
N LYS A 50 -2.18 -6.70 -1.37
CA LYS A 50 -0.83 -7.29 -1.49
C LYS A 50 -0.90 -8.78 -1.77
N ASP A 51 -1.67 -9.51 -0.95
CA ASP A 51 -1.83 -10.96 -1.08
C ASP A 51 -2.43 -11.36 -2.43
N MET A 52 -3.46 -10.63 -2.88
CA MET A 52 -4.09 -10.87 -4.19
C MET A 52 -3.11 -10.63 -5.34
N VAL A 53 -2.35 -9.54 -5.33
CA VAL A 53 -1.36 -9.24 -6.37
C VAL A 53 -0.27 -10.31 -6.41
N LYS A 54 0.19 -10.78 -5.25
CA LYS A 54 1.17 -11.88 -5.15
C LYS A 54 0.63 -13.19 -5.71
N ALA A 55 -0.62 -13.53 -5.42
CA ALA A 55 -1.28 -14.71 -5.97
C ALA A 55 -1.38 -14.62 -7.51
N MET A 56 -1.85 -13.49 -8.04
CA MET A 56 -1.95 -13.25 -9.48
C MET A 56 -0.58 -13.28 -10.18
N ALA A 57 0.46 -12.73 -9.56
CA ALA A 57 1.82 -12.79 -10.09
C ALA A 57 2.35 -14.23 -10.15
N THR A 58 2.07 -15.03 -9.13
CA THR A 58 2.42 -16.45 -9.09
C THR A 58 1.69 -17.23 -10.18
N GLU A 59 0.39 -17.01 -10.34
CA GLU A 59 -0.43 -17.62 -11.40
C GLU A 59 0.05 -17.23 -12.81
N ALA A 60 0.56 -16.02 -12.96
CA ALA A 60 1.20 -15.55 -14.20
C ALA A 60 2.61 -16.13 -14.44
N GLY A 61 3.11 -17.00 -13.56
CA GLY A 61 4.41 -17.66 -13.70
C GLY A 61 5.60 -16.82 -13.23
N ILE A 62 5.38 -15.75 -12.46
CA ILE A 62 6.46 -14.93 -11.91
C ILE A 62 7.06 -15.66 -10.69
N GLY A 63 8.33 -16.08 -10.81
CA GLY A 63 8.98 -16.88 -9.77
C GLY A 63 9.42 -16.10 -8.52
N ASN A 64 9.98 -14.90 -8.69
CA ASN A 64 10.37 -14.03 -7.57
C ASN A 64 9.41 -12.86 -7.44
N ILE A 65 8.52 -12.91 -6.45
CA ILE A 65 7.48 -11.91 -6.20
C ILE A 65 7.75 -11.05 -4.96
N GLY A 66 8.91 -11.18 -4.31
CA GLY A 66 9.22 -10.43 -3.08
C GLY A 66 9.23 -8.90 -3.27
N PHE A 67 9.46 -8.44 -4.51
CA PHE A 67 9.38 -7.02 -4.86
C PHE A 67 7.97 -6.44 -4.72
N VAL A 68 6.93 -7.29 -4.75
CA VAL A 68 5.54 -6.86 -4.55
C VAL A 68 5.33 -6.37 -3.12
N ASP A 69 6.07 -6.89 -2.13
CA ASP A 69 5.86 -6.54 -0.73
C ASP A 69 6.19 -5.06 -0.45
N GLN A 70 7.26 -4.53 -1.06
CA GLN A 70 7.83 -3.22 -0.75
C GLN A 70 6.81 -2.05 -0.74
N PRO A 71 6.04 -1.78 -1.82
CA PRO A 71 5.12 -0.64 -1.82
C PRO A 71 3.94 -0.81 -0.87
N PHE A 72 3.43 -2.02 -0.69
CA PHE A 72 2.29 -2.27 0.20
C PHE A 72 2.72 -2.20 1.67
N ASP A 73 3.86 -2.80 2.02
CA ASP A 73 4.41 -2.75 3.37
C ASP A 73 4.82 -1.33 3.76
N HIS A 74 5.36 -0.56 2.82
CA HIS A 74 5.65 0.87 3.03
C HIS A 74 4.36 1.66 3.31
N MET A 75 3.31 1.52 2.49
CA MET A 75 2.03 2.17 2.76
C MET A 75 1.47 1.79 4.14
N ASN A 76 1.48 0.51 4.49
CA ASN A 76 0.98 0.04 5.79
C ASN A 76 1.79 0.61 6.95
N ARG A 77 3.12 0.60 6.86
CA ARG A 77 3.99 1.15 7.91
C ARG A 77 3.74 2.64 8.12
N GLU A 78 3.74 3.43 7.05
CA GLU A 78 3.59 4.88 7.15
C GLU A 78 2.17 5.32 7.50
N PHE A 79 1.14 4.51 7.19
CA PHE A 79 -0.27 4.85 7.44
C PHE A 79 -0.82 4.30 8.76
N SER A 80 -0.31 3.15 9.24
CA SER A 80 -0.77 2.52 10.49
C SER A 80 -0.64 3.43 11.71
N GLU A 81 -1.48 3.22 12.72
CA GLU A 81 -1.33 3.89 14.01
C GLU A 81 -0.12 3.30 14.75
N THR A 82 0.69 4.17 15.34
CA THR A 82 1.82 3.77 16.19
C THR A 82 1.36 3.88 17.64
N ASP A 83 0.79 2.81 18.18
CA ASP A 83 0.63 2.71 19.63
C ASP A 83 2.00 2.47 20.25
N LEU A 84 2.45 3.38 21.11
CA LEU A 84 3.69 3.29 21.91
C LEU A 84 3.48 2.40 23.14
#